data_AF-A0A925TGY9-F1
#
_entry.id   AF-A0A925TGY9-F1
#
_cell.length_a   1.000
_cell.length_b   1.000
_cell.length_c   1.000
_cell.angle_alpha   90.00
_cell.angle_beta   90.00
_cell.angle_gamma   90.00
#
_symmetry.space_group_name_H-M   'P 1'
#
loop_
_entity.id
_entity.type
_entity.pdbx_description
1 polymer ?
#
loop_
_entity_poly.entity_id
_entity_poly.type
_entity_poly.pdbx_seq_one_letter_code
_entity_poly.pdbx_strand_id
1 'polypeptide(L)' 'LVNGDPAPNRPDLAPYGAGETSHKPMIAAVANAIHDATGVRLRRPPFRKERVLAALRAANV' A
#
# COMPACT_ATOMS: atom_id res chain seq x y z
N LEU A 1 -2.01 -16.31 5.98
CA LEU A 1 -1.36 -15.85 7.23
C LEU A 1 -2.40 -15.29 8.19
N VAL A 2 -3.01 -16.15 9.01
CA VAL A 2 -3.72 -15.70 10.22
C VAL A 2 -2.68 -15.74 11.34
N ASN A 3 -2.31 -14.60 11.92
CA ASN A 3 -1.23 -14.51 12.94
C ASN A 3 0.11 -15.18 12.57
N GLY A 4 0.50 -15.12 11.29
CA GLY A 4 1.74 -15.75 10.84
C GLY A 4 1.65 -17.24 10.51
N ASP A 5 0.48 -17.87 10.65
CA ASP A 5 0.27 -19.24 10.16
C ASP A 5 0.09 -19.28 8.63
N PRO A 6 0.99 -19.95 7.87
CA PRO A 6 0.90 -20.05 6.41
C PRO A 6 -0.37 -20.72 5.89
N ALA A 7 -1.08 -21.52 6.69
CA ALA A 7 -2.30 -22.19 6.25
C ALA A 7 -3.45 -21.19 6.03
N PRO A 8 -4.05 -21.11 4.82
CA PRO A 8 -5.08 -20.11 4.49
C PRO A 8 -6.47 -20.45 5.04
N ASN A 9 -6.76 -21.73 5.32
CA ASN A 9 -8.08 -22.22 5.73
C ASN A 9 -8.02 -22.80 7.14
N ARG A 10 -8.21 -21.96 8.16
CA ARG A 10 -8.17 -22.31 9.59
C ARG A 10 -9.53 -22.08 10.26
N PRO A 11 -10.54 -22.92 9.98
CA PRO A 11 -11.89 -22.75 10.54
C PRO A 11 -11.94 -23.03 12.05
N ASP A 12 -10.91 -23.65 12.60
CA ASP A 12 -10.73 -23.94 14.02
C ASP A 12 -10.25 -22.73 14.84
N LEU A 13 -9.78 -21.66 14.17
CA LEU A 13 -9.36 -20.42 14.83
C LEU A 13 -10.53 -19.43 14.94
N ALA A 14 -10.51 -18.61 15.99
CA ALA A 14 -11.45 -17.51 16.14
C ALA A 14 -11.27 -16.46 15.01
N PRO A 15 -12.34 -15.78 14.57
CA PRO A 15 -12.24 -14.67 13.63
C PRO A 15 -11.33 -13.54 14.14
N TYR A 16 -10.60 -12.89 13.22
CA TYR A 16 -9.73 -11.76 13.52
C TYR A 16 -10.25 -10.45 12.92
N GLY A 17 -9.97 -9.34 13.60
CA GLY A 17 -10.23 -8.01 13.07
C GLY A 17 -9.36 -7.69 11.86
N ALA A 18 -9.97 -7.43 10.71
CA ALA A 18 -9.28 -7.10 9.46
C ALA A 18 -9.50 -5.65 8.99
N GLY A 19 -10.49 -4.94 9.54
CA GLY A 19 -10.91 -3.61 9.09
C GLY A 19 -9.76 -2.60 9.07
N GLU A 20 -9.15 -2.33 10.21
CA GLU A 20 -8.03 -1.38 10.29
C GLU A 20 -6.74 -1.94 9.69
N THR A 21 -6.51 -3.25 9.83
CA THR A 21 -5.31 -3.92 9.32
C THR A 21 -5.20 -3.84 7.80
N SER A 22 -6.31 -3.88 7.08
CA SER A 22 -6.35 -3.76 5.61
C SER A 22 -6.01 -2.35 5.10
N HIS A 23 -6.24 -1.30 5.88
CA HIS A 23 -5.98 0.08 5.46
C HIS A 23 -4.49 0.42 5.37
N LYS A 24 -3.66 -0.16 6.25
CA LYS A 24 -2.21 0.09 6.27
C LYS A 24 -1.52 -0.34 4.96
N PRO A 25 -1.67 -1.60 4.48
CA PRO A 25 -1.05 -2.03 3.23
C PRO A 25 -1.65 -1.35 2.00
N MET A 26 -2.90 -0.88 2.04
CA MET A 26 -3.51 -0.14 0.92
C MET A 26 -2.69 1.12 0.55
N ILE A 27 -2.28 1.92 1.54
CA ILE A 27 -1.48 3.13 1.29
C ILE A 27 -0.12 2.77 0.68
N ALA A 28 0.51 1.69 1.19
CA ALA A 28 1.78 1.21 0.66
C ALA A 28 1.65 0.67 -0.77
N ALA A 29 0.57 -0.04 -1.07
CA ALA A 29 0.27 -0.57 -2.41
C ALA A 29 0.14 0.56 -3.43
N VAL A 30 -0.58 1.64 -3.11
CA VAL A 30 -0.68 2.81 -4.00
C VAL A 30 0.68 3.48 -4.20
N ALA A 31 1.47 3.64 -3.14
CA ALA A 31 2.83 4.22 -3.25
C ALA A 31 3.76 3.36 -4.13
N ASN A 32 3.64 2.03 -4.03
CA ASN A 32 4.38 1.08 -4.85
C ASN A 32 3.94 1.14 -6.31
N ALA A 33 2.64 1.24 -6.59
CA ALA A 33 2.12 1.34 -7.95
C ALA A 33 2.62 2.61 -8.66
N ILE A 34 2.67 3.76 -7.97
CA ILE A 34 3.24 4.99 -8.53
C ILE A 34 4.72 4.80 -8.88
N HIS A 35 5.48 4.19 -7.98
CA HIS A 35 6.90 3.93 -8.21
C HIS A 35 7.14 2.94 -9.34
N ASP A 36 6.35 1.87 -9.42
CA ASP A 36 6.42 0.88 -10.48
C ASP A 36 6.16 1.52 -11.86
N ALA A 37 5.14 2.38 -11.94
CA ALA A 37 4.75 3.02 -13.19
C ALA A 37 5.70 4.15 -13.65
N THR A 38 6.43 4.79 -12.73
CA THR A 38 7.15 6.06 -13.03
C THR A 38 8.61 6.07 -12.61
N GLY A 39 9.06 5.09 -11.83
CA GLY A 39 10.35 5.13 -11.12
C GLY A 39 10.42 6.13 -9.96
N VAL A 40 9.41 7.01 -9.78
CA VAL A 40 9.42 8.05 -8.76
C VAL A 40 8.80 7.55 -7.46
N ARG A 41 9.57 7.61 -6.36
CA ARG A 41 9.11 7.16 -5.03
C ARG A 41 8.49 8.28 -4.21
N LEU A 42 7.17 8.22 -4.01
CA LEU A 42 6.47 9.08 -3.04
C LEU A 42 6.41 8.42 -1.65
N ARG A 43 6.98 9.06 -0.63
CA ARG A 43 7.03 8.52 0.74
C ARG A 43 5.96 9.05 1.69
N ARG A 44 5.25 10.13 1.31
CA ARG A 44 4.33 10.82 2.22
C ARG A 44 2.93 10.98 1.60
N PRO A 45 1.91 10.25 2.09
CA PRO A 45 0.52 10.50 1.70
C PRO A 45 0.05 11.89 2.19
N PRO A 46 -1.09 12.40 1.68
CA PRO A 46 -1.91 11.84 0.60
C PRO A 46 -1.28 12.03 -0.79
N PHE A 47 -1.49 11.07 -1.69
CA PHE A 47 -1.02 11.08 -3.09
C PHE A 47 -1.98 11.86 -4.00
N ARG A 48 -2.19 13.14 -3.69
CA ARG A 48 -3.02 14.03 -4.54
C ARG A 48 -2.34 14.28 -5.89
N LYS A 49 -3.14 14.45 -6.95
CA LYS A 49 -2.66 14.64 -8.32
C LYS A 49 -1.62 15.75 -8.44
N GLU A 50 -1.76 16.85 -7.70
CA GLU A 50 -0.83 18.00 -7.73
C GLU A 50 0.55 17.61 -7.15
N ARG A 51 0.57 16.83 -6.07
CA ARG A 51 1.82 16.36 -5.43
C ARG A 51 2.51 15.30 -6.28
N VAL A 52 1.73 14.43 -6.92
CA VAL A 52 2.26 13.43 -7.86
C VAL A 52 2.89 14.15 -9.05
N LEU A 53 2.16 15.06 -9.70
CA LEU A 53 2.64 15.83 -10.85
C LEU A 53 3.90 16.65 -10.52
N ALA A 54 3.94 17.30 -9.36
CA ALA A 54 5.11 18.05 -8.91
C ALA A 54 6.35 17.15 -8.76
N ALA A 55 6.17 15.94 -8.22
CA ALA A 55 7.28 14.98 -8.06
C ALA A 55 7.78 14.43 -9.40
N LEU A 56 6.89 14.15 -10.34
CA LEU A 56 7.26 13.71 -11.70
C LEU A 56 8.06 14.79 -12.43
N ARG A 57 7.57 16.04 -12.40
CA ARG A 57 8.29 17.18 -12.97
C ARG A 57 9.67 17.38 -12.35
N ALA A 58 9.79 17.27 -11.02
CA ALA A 58 11.08 17.38 -10.34
C ALA A 58 12.06 16.26 -10.72
N ALA A 59 11.54 15.09 -11.11
CA ALA A 59 12.33 13.95 -11.58
C ALA A 59 12.59 13.96 -13.09
N ASN A 60 12.03 14.92 -13.84
CA ASN A 60 12.05 14.97 -15.31
C ASN A 60 11.53 13.68 -15.97
N VAL A 61 10.46 13.11 -15.39
CA VAL A 61 9.69 11.98 -15.95
C VAL A 61 8.33 12.48 -16.43
#